data_AF-A0A523IKQ6-F1
#
_entry.id   AF-A0A523IKQ6-F1
#
_cell.length_a   1.000
_cell.length_b   1.000
_cell.length_c   1.000
_cell.angle_alpha   90.00
_cell.angle_beta   90.00
_cell.angle_gamma   90.00
#
_symmetry.space_group_name_H-M   'P 1'
#
loop_
_entity.id
_entity.type
_entity.pdbx_description
1 polymer ?
#
loop_
_entity_poly.entity_id
_entity_poly.type
_entity_poly.pdbx_seq_one_letter_code
_entity_poly.pdbx_strand_id
1 'polypeptide(L)'
;MDPEAGTLEAFYASPIQHPGLLWLAAGIAIAFCLSKRGLSRSLRRYCVTLAILSFADAWLTSSPVFGLGTLQGWLASGVPLFFVLAGDYRYLFFVLTATAGGEIEPRAKSLLVAAGLTFIVPILSQVALLLLPDSLASARMLFLIYEVGFVVLTLSLMRWHPQIRTIPWTGSVSRFVVLYYSLWASADLLILTTGLDLGYGLRVLPNLLYYGGLIATFAWFAPREPAPQAR
;
A
#
# COMPACT_ATOMS: atom_id res chain seq x y z
N MET A 1 19.70 -19.02 -14.75
CA MET A 1 19.18 -17.81 -15.41
C MET A 1 18.26 -18.33 -16.49
N ASP A 2 16.94 -18.29 -16.26
CA ASP A 2 15.98 -18.70 -17.27
C ASP A 2 16.00 -17.69 -18.43
N PRO A 3 16.17 -18.13 -19.68
CA PRO A 3 16.36 -17.25 -20.83
C PRO A 3 15.07 -16.59 -21.35
N GLU A 4 13.94 -16.64 -20.62
CA GLU A 4 12.65 -16.12 -21.09
C GLU A 4 11.98 -15.12 -20.12
N ALA A 5 12.72 -14.48 -19.21
CA ALA A 5 12.15 -13.32 -18.52
C ALA A 5 11.98 -12.17 -19.52
N GLY A 6 10.75 -11.70 -19.71
CA GLY A 6 10.46 -10.52 -20.52
C GLY A 6 11.25 -9.30 -20.02
N THR A 7 11.51 -8.33 -20.89
CA THR A 7 12.34 -7.16 -20.53
C THR A 7 11.73 -6.37 -19.37
N LEU A 8 10.39 -6.33 -19.27
CA LEU A 8 9.68 -5.65 -18.19
C LEU A 8 9.63 -6.47 -16.90
N GLU A 9 9.46 -7.79 -16.98
CA GLU A 9 9.59 -8.68 -15.82
C GLU A 9 10.99 -8.59 -15.20
N ALA A 10 12.04 -8.63 -16.03
CA ALA A 10 13.42 -8.48 -15.58
C ALA A 10 13.65 -7.10 -14.92
N PHE A 11 13.11 -6.02 -15.51
CA PHE A 11 13.13 -4.70 -14.89
C PHE A 11 12.37 -4.66 -13.57
N TYR A 12 11.17 -5.25 -13.51
CA TYR A 12 10.32 -5.30 -12.33
C TYR A 12 11.01 -6.04 -11.16
N ALA A 13 11.74 -7.12 -11.46
CA ALA A 13 12.52 -7.86 -10.48
C ALA A 13 13.88 -7.22 -10.14
N SER A 14 14.26 -6.13 -10.82
CA SER A 14 15.60 -5.55 -10.69
C SER A 14 15.75 -4.66 -9.43
N PRO A 15 16.99 -4.50 -8.93
CA PRO A 15 17.32 -3.54 -7.87
C PRO A 15 16.96 -2.08 -8.18
N ILE A 16 16.87 -1.75 -9.48
CA ILE A 16 16.48 -0.42 -9.94
C ILE A 16 15.02 -0.17 -9.56
N GLN A 17 14.14 -1.11 -9.82
CA GLN A 17 12.74 -1.01 -9.42
C GLN A 17 12.58 -1.20 -7.92
N HIS A 18 13.18 -2.25 -7.35
CA HIS A 18 13.06 -2.66 -5.95
C HIS A 18 14.43 -2.92 -5.31
N PRO A 19 14.99 -2.04 -4.46
CA PRO A 19 14.32 -0.92 -3.78
C PRO A 19 14.45 0.46 -4.44
N GLY A 20 15.28 0.65 -5.47
CA GLY A 20 15.75 1.97 -5.90
C GLY A 20 14.65 3.00 -6.16
N LEU A 21 13.75 2.72 -7.11
CA LEU A 21 12.64 3.61 -7.46
C LEU A 21 11.64 3.79 -6.33
N LEU A 22 11.41 2.76 -5.51
CA LEU A 22 10.47 2.82 -4.38
C LEU A 22 10.99 3.72 -3.25
N TRP A 23 12.28 3.65 -2.95
CA TRP A 23 12.95 4.58 -2.04
C TRP A 23 12.87 6.01 -2.56
N LEU A 24 13.13 6.22 -3.85
CA LEU A 24 13.02 7.56 -4.45
C LEU A 24 11.59 8.10 -4.33
N ALA A 25 10.57 7.29 -4.62
CA ALA A 25 9.17 7.67 -4.50
C ALA A 25 8.79 8.03 -3.04
N ALA A 26 9.19 7.21 -2.07
CA ALA A 26 8.97 7.49 -0.64
C ALA A 26 9.70 8.75 -0.17
N GLY A 27 10.95 8.94 -0.63
CA GLY A 27 11.79 10.12 -0.34
C GLY A 27 11.19 11.43 -0.86
N ILE A 28 10.74 11.44 -2.12
CA ILE A 28 10.05 12.60 -2.70
C ILE A 28 8.75 12.90 -1.94
N ALA A 29 7.97 11.86 -1.62
CA ALA A 29 6.70 12.03 -0.93
C ALA A 29 6.90 12.60 0.48
N ILE A 30 7.87 12.10 1.26
CA ILE A 30 8.11 12.64 2.60
C ILE A 30 8.69 14.06 2.55
N ALA A 31 9.56 14.37 1.58
CA ALA A 31 10.03 15.74 1.36
C ALA A 31 8.87 16.70 1.05
N PHE A 32 7.94 16.27 0.17
CA PHE A 32 6.71 17.01 -0.12
C PHE A 32 5.88 17.24 1.16
N CYS A 33 5.62 16.20 1.95
CA CYS A 33 4.89 16.31 3.22
C CYS A 33 5.55 17.30 4.19
N LEU A 34 6.87 17.21 4.37
CA LEU A 34 7.61 18.07 5.30
C LEU A 34 7.65 19.54 4.83
N SER A 35 7.66 19.77 3.51
CA SER A 35 7.63 21.11 2.93
C SER A 35 6.27 21.81 3.05
N LYS A 36 5.18 21.05 3.20
CA LYS A 36 3.82 21.59 3.19
C LYS A 36 3.52 22.33 4.51
N ARG A 37 3.26 23.63 4.41
CA ARG A 37 2.83 24.47 5.55
C ARG A 37 1.37 24.15 5.92
N GLY A 38 1.05 24.26 7.21
CA GLY A 38 -0.30 24.00 7.74
C GLY A 38 -0.69 22.52 7.88
N LEU A 39 0.21 21.56 7.62
CA LEU A 39 -0.04 20.18 8.03
C LEU A 39 0.12 20.04 9.55
N SER A 40 -0.87 19.38 10.16
CA SER A 40 -0.86 19.08 11.58
C SER A 40 0.37 18.27 11.99
N ARG A 41 0.81 18.48 13.24
CA ARG A 41 1.99 17.77 13.77
C ARG A 41 1.78 16.26 13.82
N SER A 42 0.57 15.81 14.17
CA SER A 42 0.22 14.38 14.22
C SER A 42 0.27 13.74 12.83
N LEU A 43 -0.26 14.41 11.81
CA LEU A 43 -0.19 13.93 10.43
C LEU A 43 1.25 13.91 9.88
N ARG A 44 2.08 14.92 10.18
CA ARG A 44 3.50 14.92 9.78
C ARG A 44 4.24 13.72 10.37
N ARG A 45 4.06 13.47 11.67
CA ARG A 45 4.66 12.30 12.35
C ARG A 45 4.20 11.00 11.71
N TYR A 46 2.90 10.91 11.43
CA TYR A 46 2.33 9.76 10.74
C TYR A 46 2.97 9.55 9.35
N CYS A 47 3.09 10.60 8.52
CA CYS A 47 3.76 10.51 7.22
C CYS A 47 5.24 10.07 7.33
N VAL A 48 5.98 10.55 8.34
CA VAL A 48 7.36 10.11 8.60
C VAL A 48 7.40 8.62 8.94
N THR A 49 6.51 8.15 9.83
CA THR A 49 6.40 6.73 10.16
C THR A 49 6.10 5.88 8.93
N LEU A 50 5.21 6.34 8.06
CA LEU A 50 4.90 5.63 6.81
C LEU A 50 6.05 5.62 5.83
N ALA A 51 6.83 6.70 5.76
CA ALA A 51 8.03 6.74 4.92
C ALA A 51 9.06 5.73 5.41
N ILE A 52 9.33 5.68 6.72
CA ILE A 52 10.22 4.68 7.33
C ILE A 52 9.74 3.27 7.03
N LEU A 53 8.44 3.00 7.21
CA LEU A 53 7.85 1.71 6.89
C LEU A 53 8.04 1.36 5.41
N SER A 54 7.83 2.32 4.50
CA SER A 54 7.97 2.14 3.05
C SER A 54 9.43 1.90 2.64
N PHE A 55 10.39 2.58 3.28
CA PHE A 55 11.83 2.32 3.07
C PHE A 55 12.21 0.91 3.53
N ALA A 56 11.73 0.50 4.71
CA ALA A 56 12.00 -0.82 5.26
C ALA A 56 11.35 -1.93 4.43
N ASP A 57 10.11 -1.71 3.99
CA ASP A 57 9.35 -2.61 3.11
C ASP A 57 10.13 -2.83 1.81
N ALA A 58 10.45 -1.74 1.11
CA ALA A 58 11.18 -1.81 -0.16
C ALA A 58 12.55 -2.48 0.02
N TRP A 59 13.21 -2.26 1.16
CA TRP A 59 14.49 -2.90 1.41
C TRP A 59 14.35 -4.41 1.62
N LEU A 60 13.52 -4.80 2.58
CA LEU A 60 13.48 -6.17 3.10
C LEU A 60 12.65 -7.12 2.23
N THR A 61 11.84 -6.60 1.31
CA THR A 61 11.09 -7.41 0.33
C THR A 61 11.73 -7.45 -1.05
N SER A 62 12.89 -6.80 -1.24
CA SER A 62 13.73 -6.98 -2.42
C SER A 62 14.35 -8.40 -2.46
N SER A 63 14.54 -8.95 -3.66
CA SER A 63 15.13 -10.28 -3.84
C SER A 63 16.23 -10.23 -4.90
N PRO A 64 17.52 -10.38 -4.53
CA PRO A 64 18.04 -10.53 -3.16
C PRO A 64 17.97 -9.22 -2.35
N VAL A 65 17.96 -9.33 -1.00
CA VAL A 65 17.98 -8.18 -0.11
C VAL A 65 19.35 -7.51 -0.14
N PHE A 66 19.40 -6.22 -0.49
CA PHE A 66 20.64 -5.47 -0.55
C PHE A 66 21.39 -5.51 0.80
N GLY A 67 22.61 -6.06 0.78
CA GLY A 67 23.47 -6.20 1.97
C GLY A 67 23.20 -7.42 2.86
N LEU A 68 22.10 -8.15 2.65
CA LEU A 68 21.73 -9.33 3.47
C LEU A 68 21.61 -10.63 2.66
N GLY A 69 21.51 -10.55 1.33
CA GLY A 69 21.31 -11.71 0.46
C GLY A 69 19.86 -12.21 0.48
N THR A 70 19.65 -13.48 0.14
CA THR A 70 18.30 -14.07 0.13
C THR A 70 17.87 -14.44 1.54
N LEU A 71 16.70 -13.95 1.98
CA LEU A 71 16.11 -14.34 3.26
C LEU A 71 15.80 -15.85 3.25
N GLN A 72 16.07 -16.53 4.37
CA GLN A 72 15.91 -17.99 4.50
C GLN A 72 14.88 -18.36 5.58
N GLY A 73 14.36 -19.60 5.48
CA GLY A 73 13.44 -20.15 6.46
C GLY A 73 12.14 -19.35 6.58
N TRP A 74 11.66 -19.15 7.81
CA TRP A 74 10.41 -18.43 8.06
C TRP A 74 10.47 -16.95 7.66
N LEU A 75 11.66 -16.34 7.57
CA LEU A 75 11.83 -14.94 7.18
C LEU A 75 11.46 -14.70 5.71
N ALA A 76 11.67 -15.69 4.83
CA ALA A 76 11.35 -15.59 3.41
C ALA A 76 9.85 -15.35 3.16
N SER A 77 8.99 -15.88 4.03
CA SER A 77 7.53 -15.72 3.93
C SER A 77 6.99 -14.70 4.94
N GLY A 78 7.56 -14.66 6.14
CA GLY A 78 7.09 -13.79 7.22
C GLY A 78 7.31 -12.31 6.97
N VAL A 79 8.45 -11.95 6.34
CA VAL A 79 8.77 -10.54 6.05
C VAL A 79 7.82 -9.96 4.99
N PRO A 80 7.63 -10.57 3.81
CA PRO A 80 6.64 -10.08 2.84
C PRO A 80 5.22 -10.02 3.41
N LEU A 81 4.81 -11.06 4.15
CA LEU A 81 3.49 -11.08 4.78
C LEU A 81 3.31 -9.92 5.77
N PHE A 82 4.30 -9.67 6.63
CA PHE A 82 4.26 -8.53 7.56
C PHE A 82 4.06 -7.21 6.81
N PHE A 83 4.80 -6.98 5.73
CA PHE A 83 4.71 -5.72 4.98
C PHE A 83 3.41 -5.56 4.21
N VAL A 84 2.84 -6.64 3.66
CA VAL A 84 1.50 -6.63 3.09
C VAL A 84 0.46 -6.22 4.14
N LEU A 85 0.49 -6.84 5.33
CA LEU A 85 -0.43 -6.52 6.41
C LEU A 85 -0.22 -5.09 6.93
N ALA A 86 1.04 -4.66 7.11
CA ALA A 86 1.38 -3.31 7.56
C ALA A 86 0.94 -2.25 6.52
N GLY A 87 1.03 -2.59 5.23
CA GLY A 87 0.58 -1.80 4.09
C GLY A 87 -0.90 -1.49 4.07
N ASP A 88 -1.71 -2.47 4.45
CA ASP A 88 -3.17 -2.32 4.59
C ASP A 88 -3.53 -1.63 5.89
N TYR A 89 -2.86 -2.05 6.96
CA TYR A 89 -3.06 -1.50 8.29
C TYR A 89 -2.88 0.01 8.30
N ARG A 90 -1.86 0.56 7.63
CA ARG A 90 -1.67 2.02 7.60
C ARG A 90 -2.91 2.74 7.06
N TYR A 91 -3.47 2.30 5.93
CA TYR A 91 -4.66 2.93 5.37
C TYR A 91 -5.89 2.77 6.28
N LEU A 92 -6.12 1.57 6.80
CA LEU A 92 -7.27 1.28 7.66
C LEU A 92 -7.18 2.05 8.99
N PHE A 93 -5.99 2.10 9.58
CA PHE A 93 -5.70 2.90 10.76
C PHE A 93 -5.93 4.39 10.49
N PHE A 94 -5.48 4.90 9.36
CA PHE A 94 -5.72 6.28 8.94
C PHE A 94 -7.22 6.59 8.90
N VAL A 95 -8.02 5.77 8.20
CA VAL A 95 -9.47 5.97 8.10
C VAL A 95 -10.12 6.08 9.48
N LEU A 96 -9.64 5.27 10.44
CA LEU A 96 -10.21 5.17 11.78
C LEU A 96 -9.77 6.26 12.77
N THR A 97 -8.75 7.04 12.41
CA THR A 97 -8.09 8.01 13.31
C THR A 97 -8.01 9.42 12.74
N ALA A 98 -8.22 9.59 11.45
CA ALA A 98 -8.27 10.89 10.80
C ALA A 98 -9.45 11.73 11.31
N THR A 99 -9.17 12.98 11.65
CA THR A 99 -10.18 13.96 12.07
C THR A 99 -10.53 14.91 10.94
N ALA A 100 -11.65 15.63 11.09
CA ALA A 100 -12.04 16.69 10.16
C ALA A 100 -11.04 17.86 10.13
N GLY A 101 -10.23 18.02 11.19
CA GLY A 101 -9.18 19.04 11.28
C GLY A 101 -7.86 18.67 10.60
N GLY A 102 -7.75 17.46 10.03
CA GLY A 102 -6.50 16.98 9.42
C GLY A 102 -5.51 16.40 10.42
N GLU A 103 -5.96 16.05 11.62
CA GLU A 103 -5.16 15.40 12.65
C GLU A 103 -5.33 13.88 12.60
N ILE A 104 -4.35 13.18 13.18
CA ILE A 104 -4.41 11.74 13.44
C ILE A 104 -4.53 11.54 14.95
N GLU A 105 -5.70 11.09 15.40
CA GLU A 105 -6.00 10.82 16.81
C GLU A 105 -6.08 9.30 17.08
N PRO A 106 -4.96 8.65 17.42
CA PRO A 106 -4.96 7.23 17.75
C PRO A 106 -5.79 6.96 19.02
N ARG A 107 -6.67 5.95 18.93
CA ARG A 107 -7.36 5.37 20.09
C ARG A 107 -7.11 3.87 20.08
N ALA A 108 -7.01 3.25 21.25
CA ALA A 108 -6.81 1.81 21.38
C ALA A 108 -7.84 1.00 20.56
N LYS A 109 -9.11 1.44 20.61
CA LYS A 109 -10.17 0.86 19.78
C LYS A 109 -9.87 0.96 18.28
N SER A 110 -9.41 2.12 17.79
CA SER A 110 -9.07 2.30 16.37
C SER A 110 -7.91 1.40 15.94
N LEU A 111 -6.90 1.22 16.81
CA LEU A 111 -5.78 0.30 16.54
C LEU A 111 -6.28 -1.15 16.37
N LEU A 112 -7.13 -1.61 17.28
CA LEU A 112 -7.68 -2.98 17.27
C LEU A 112 -8.62 -3.21 16.09
N VAL A 113 -9.49 -2.24 15.78
CA VAL A 113 -10.40 -2.34 14.63
C VAL A 113 -9.61 -2.32 13.32
N ALA A 114 -8.59 -1.47 13.19
CA ALA A 114 -7.70 -1.48 12.03
C ALA A 114 -7.04 -2.84 11.85
N ALA A 115 -6.49 -3.42 12.93
CA ALA A 115 -5.87 -4.73 12.90
C ALA A 115 -6.87 -5.82 12.49
N GLY A 116 -8.09 -5.81 13.06
CA GLY A 116 -9.14 -6.76 12.68
C GLY A 116 -9.53 -6.66 11.20
N LEU A 117 -9.69 -5.44 10.68
CA LEU A 117 -9.98 -5.20 9.27
C LEU A 117 -8.84 -5.67 8.35
N THR A 118 -7.58 -5.47 8.76
CA THR A 118 -6.40 -5.92 8.00
C THR A 118 -6.39 -7.42 7.77
N PHE A 119 -6.93 -8.23 8.69
CA PHE A 119 -6.97 -9.69 8.53
C PHE A 119 -8.10 -10.20 7.64
N ILE A 120 -9.11 -9.39 7.30
CA ILE A 120 -10.26 -9.84 6.50
C ILE A 120 -9.79 -10.34 5.13
N VAL A 121 -9.07 -9.51 4.38
CA VAL A 121 -8.66 -9.82 3.00
C VAL A 121 -7.66 -10.98 2.94
N PRO A 122 -6.58 -11.04 3.75
CA PRO A 122 -5.68 -12.18 3.77
C PRO A 122 -6.40 -13.50 4.06
N ILE A 123 -7.28 -13.54 5.07
CA ILE A 123 -8.02 -14.76 5.42
C ILE A 123 -8.93 -15.18 4.27
N LEU A 124 -9.73 -14.24 3.72
CA LEU A 124 -10.62 -14.54 2.60
C LEU A 124 -9.83 -14.99 1.37
N SER A 125 -8.65 -14.44 1.11
CA SER A 125 -7.79 -14.83 -0.02
C SER A 125 -7.28 -16.26 0.14
N GLN A 126 -6.86 -16.64 1.36
CA GLN A 126 -6.45 -18.02 1.64
C GLN A 126 -7.63 -19.00 1.51
N VAL A 127 -8.80 -18.65 2.05
CA VAL A 127 -10.01 -19.48 1.90
C VAL A 127 -10.40 -19.63 0.44
N ALA A 128 -10.34 -18.55 -0.36
CA ALA A 128 -10.64 -18.60 -1.78
C ALA A 128 -9.67 -19.50 -2.56
N LEU A 129 -8.37 -19.46 -2.25
CA LEU A 129 -7.39 -20.37 -2.85
C LEU A 129 -7.68 -21.84 -2.56
N LEU A 130 -8.13 -22.17 -1.33
CA LEU A 130 -8.49 -23.55 -0.97
C LEU A 130 -9.67 -24.11 -1.78
N LEU A 131 -10.47 -23.22 -2.39
CA LEU A 131 -11.61 -23.59 -3.22
C LEU A 131 -11.25 -23.66 -4.71
N LEU A 132 -10.06 -23.20 -5.10
CA LEU A 132 -9.60 -23.25 -6.48
C LEU A 132 -8.89 -24.57 -6.79
N PRO A 133 -8.98 -25.08 -8.03
CA PRO A 133 -8.13 -26.17 -8.49
C PRO A 133 -6.64 -25.81 -8.38
N ASP A 134 -5.80 -26.79 -8.04
CA ASP A 134 -4.34 -26.60 -7.91
C ASP A 134 -3.70 -25.99 -9.16
N SER A 135 -4.26 -26.27 -10.36
CA SER A 135 -3.80 -25.71 -11.62
C SER A 135 -3.95 -24.19 -11.73
N LEU A 136 -4.82 -23.58 -10.92
CA LEU A 136 -5.06 -22.13 -10.86
C LEU A 136 -4.46 -21.48 -9.61
N ALA A 137 -4.05 -22.27 -8.61
CA ALA A 137 -3.54 -21.82 -7.33
C ALA A 137 -2.07 -21.38 -7.41
N SER A 138 -1.83 -20.26 -8.12
CA SER A 138 -0.52 -19.62 -8.22
C SER A 138 -0.37 -18.43 -7.26
N ALA A 139 0.86 -18.02 -6.96
CA ALA A 139 1.12 -16.80 -6.19
C ALA A 139 0.49 -15.56 -6.86
N ARG A 140 0.45 -15.53 -8.20
CA ARG A 140 -0.18 -14.45 -8.97
C ARG A 140 -1.70 -14.42 -8.78
N MET A 141 -2.34 -15.59 -8.73
CA MET A 141 -3.78 -15.68 -8.42
C MET A 141 -4.08 -15.24 -6.98
N LEU A 142 -3.21 -15.59 -6.02
CA LEU A 142 -3.32 -15.12 -4.65
C LEU A 142 -3.34 -13.58 -4.59
N PHE A 143 -2.38 -12.92 -5.25
CA PHE A 143 -2.31 -11.46 -5.31
C PHE A 143 -3.53 -10.86 -6.01
N LEU A 144 -4.00 -11.43 -7.12
CA LEU A 144 -5.21 -10.96 -7.78
C LEU A 144 -6.44 -10.99 -6.84
N ILE A 145 -6.68 -12.13 -6.18
CA ILE A 145 -7.80 -12.28 -5.24
C ILE A 145 -7.67 -11.29 -4.10
N TYR A 146 -6.45 -11.13 -3.56
CA TYR A 146 -6.15 -10.18 -2.51
C TYR A 146 -6.46 -8.74 -2.92
N GLU A 147 -5.93 -8.32 -4.07
CA GLU A 147 -6.04 -6.95 -4.57
C GLU A 147 -7.51 -6.60 -4.87
N VAL A 148 -8.26 -7.51 -5.51
CA VAL A 148 -9.71 -7.37 -5.72
C VAL A 148 -10.45 -7.34 -4.39
N GLY A 149 -10.10 -8.21 -3.44
CA GLY A 149 -10.68 -8.25 -2.10
C GLY A 149 -10.49 -6.92 -1.37
N PHE A 150 -9.32 -6.30 -1.49
CA PHE A 150 -9.04 -5.01 -0.86
C PHE A 150 -9.77 -3.84 -1.54
N VAL A 151 -9.95 -3.89 -2.87
CA VAL A 151 -10.84 -2.96 -3.59
C VAL A 151 -12.27 -3.05 -3.05
N VAL A 152 -12.81 -4.27 -2.96
CA VAL A 152 -14.18 -4.50 -2.45
C VAL A 152 -14.32 -4.03 -1.01
N LEU A 153 -13.36 -4.36 -0.14
CA LEU A 153 -13.34 -3.89 1.24
C LEU A 153 -13.32 -2.35 1.30
N THR A 154 -12.48 -1.71 0.51
CA THR A 154 -12.35 -0.26 0.50
C THR A 154 -13.63 0.42 0.01
N LEU A 155 -14.24 -0.07 -1.07
CA LEU A 155 -15.53 0.43 -1.57
C LEU A 155 -16.65 0.23 -0.56
N SER A 156 -16.63 -0.91 0.15
CA SER A 156 -17.56 -1.21 1.24
C SER A 156 -17.44 -0.20 2.38
N LEU A 157 -16.21 0.08 2.81
CA LEU A 157 -15.96 1.10 3.82
C LEU A 157 -16.38 2.49 3.33
N MET A 158 -16.10 2.85 2.08
CA MET A 158 -16.56 4.12 1.51
C MET A 158 -18.10 4.24 1.51
N ARG A 159 -18.82 3.13 1.29
CA ARG A 159 -20.28 3.10 1.23
C ARG A 159 -20.94 3.14 2.61
N TRP A 160 -20.33 2.52 3.61
CA TRP A 160 -20.97 2.25 4.91
C TRP A 160 -20.27 2.86 6.12
N HIS A 161 -18.96 3.11 6.07
CA HIS A 161 -18.22 3.63 7.21
C HIS A 161 -18.44 5.14 7.39
N PRO A 162 -18.95 5.61 8.54
CA PRO A 162 -19.36 7.00 8.73
C PRO A 162 -18.20 7.98 8.55
N GLN A 163 -17.01 7.67 9.07
CA GLN A 163 -15.85 8.57 8.97
C GLN A 163 -15.39 8.83 7.52
N ILE A 164 -15.49 7.84 6.62
CA ILE A 164 -15.13 8.04 5.21
C ILE A 164 -16.15 8.95 4.52
N ARG A 165 -17.41 8.84 4.92
CA ARG A 165 -18.52 9.59 4.32
C ARG A 165 -18.60 11.03 4.82
N THR A 166 -18.23 11.29 6.07
CA THR A 166 -18.39 12.61 6.69
C THR A 166 -17.12 13.46 6.60
N ILE A 167 -15.95 12.85 6.46
CA ILE A 167 -14.67 13.56 6.40
C ILE A 167 -14.18 13.55 4.94
N PRO A 168 -14.21 14.69 4.21
CA PRO A 168 -13.99 14.67 2.76
C PRO A 168 -12.63 14.11 2.32
N TRP A 169 -11.57 14.41 3.08
CA TRP A 169 -10.22 14.00 2.72
C TRP A 169 -9.97 12.50 2.93
N THR A 170 -10.66 11.85 3.87
CA THR A 170 -10.58 10.38 4.00
C THR A 170 -11.20 9.71 2.78
N GLY A 171 -12.34 10.22 2.28
CA GLY A 171 -12.93 9.76 1.03
C GLY A 171 -12.02 9.93 -0.19
N SER A 172 -11.28 11.05 -0.28
CA SER A 172 -10.30 11.25 -1.36
C SER A 172 -9.12 10.28 -1.29
N VAL A 173 -8.57 10.05 -0.09
CA VAL A 173 -7.54 9.03 0.13
C VAL A 173 -8.08 7.64 -0.24
N SER A 174 -9.30 7.29 0.19
CA SER A 174 -9.90 5.98 -0.12
C SER A 174 -10.04 5.75 -1.62
N ARG A 175 -10.43 6.77 -2.39
CA ARG A 175 -10.46 6.68 -3.87
C ARG A 175 -9.07 6.44 -4.45
N PHE A 176 -8.05 7.09 -3.91
CA PHE A 176 -6.67 6.86 -4.32
C PHE A 176 -6.21 5.44 -4.01
N VAL A 177 -6.63 4.88 -2.86
CA VAL A 177 -6.37 3.49 -2.49
C VAL A 177 -7.06 2.50 -3.45
N VAL A 178 -8.34 2.74 -3.77
CA VAL A 178 -9.05 1.96 -4.79
C VAL A 178 -8.31 2.00 -6.12
N LEU A 179 -7.82 3.18 -6.53
CA LEU A 179 -7.11 3.35 -7.80
C LEU A 179 -5.88 2.44 -7.89
N TYR A 180 -4.94 2.51 -6.95
CA TYR A 180 -3.71 1.71 -7.08
C TYR A 180 -3.95 0.22 -6.85
N TYR A 181 -4.89 -0.18 -5.99
CA TYR A 181 -5.27 -1.59 -5.87
C TYR A 181 -5.95 -2.13 -7.13
N SER A 182 -6.78 -1.32 -7.80
CA SER A 182 -7.40 -1.69 -9.07
C SER A 182 -6.35 -1.80 -10.19
N LEU A 183 -5.33 -0.94 -10.19
CA LEU A 183 -4.21 -1.02 -11.13
C LEU A 183 -3.40 -2.29 -10.93
N TRP A 184 -3.10 -2.67 -9.68
CA TRP A 184 -2.46 -3.93 -9.36
C TRP A 184 -3.29 -5.13 -9.85
N ALA A 185 -4.59 -5.18 -9.50
CA ALA A 185 -5.48 -6.26 -9.92
C ALA A 185 -5.59 -6.36 -11.45
N SER A 186 -5.64 -5.21 -12.13
CA SER A 186 -5.68 -5.17 -13.60
C SER A 186 -4.39 -5.69 -14.22
N ALA A 187 -3.23 -5.40 -13.60
CA ALA A 187 -1.94 -5.91 -14.04
C ALA A 187 -1.84 -7.42 -13.86
N ASP A 188 -2.27 -7.96 -12.72
CA ASP A 188 -2.28 -9.40 -12.48
C ASP A 188 -3.25 -10.14 -13.38
N LEU A 189 -4.43 -9.56 -13.64
CA LEU A 189 -5.38 -10.10 -14.61
C LEU A 189 -4.76 -10.14 -16.01
N LEU A 190 -4.06 -9.09 -16.45
CA LEU A 190 -3.37 -9.06 -17.74
C LEU A 190 -2.30 -10.16 -17.83
N ILE A 191 -1.45 -10.31 -16.81
CA ILE A 191 -0.42 -11.36 -16.75
C ILE A 191 -1.07 -12.74 -16.85
N LEU A 192 -2.10 -13.00 -16.04
CA LEU A 192 -2.75 -14.32 -15.98
C LEU A 192 -3.51 -14.69 -17.25
N THR A 193 -4.15 -13.72 -17.90
CA THR A 193 -5.02 -13.99 -19.07
C THR A 193 -4.29 -13.97 -20.39
N THR A 194 -3.21 -13.19 -20.51
CA THR A 194 -2.52 -12.97 -21.79
C THR A 194 -1.05 -13.39 -21.79
N GLY A 195 -0.44 -13.59 -20.61
CA GLY A 195 1.00 -13.82 -20.49
C GLY A 195 1.84 -12.60 -20.92
N LEU A 196 1.23 -11.43 -21.14
CA LEU A 196 1.94 -10.26 -21.65
C LEU A 196 2.85 -9.66 -20.59
N ASP A 197 4.12 -9.48 -20.96
CA ASP A 197 5.15 -8.82 -20.16
C ASP A 197 4.76 -7.38 -19.75
N LEU A 198 3.88 -6.73 -20.52
CA LEU A 198 3.32 -5.42 -20.20
C LEU A 198 2.66 -5.36 -18.82
N GLY A 199 2.11 -6.48 -18.33
CA GLY A 199 1.53 -6.55 -17.00
C GLY A 199 2.55 -6.25 -15.90
N TYR A 200 3.79 -6.70 -16.04
CA TYR A 200 4.88 -6.35 -15.10
C TYR A 200 5.21 -4.87 -15.13
N GLY A 201 5.24 -4.28 -16.33
CA GLY A 201 5.37 -2.83 -16.49
C GLY A 201 4.23 -2.05 -15.82
N LEU A 202 2.98 -2.53 -15.97
CA LEU A 202 1.82 -1.91 -15.34
C LEU A 202 1.89 -1.97 -13.81
N ARG A 203 2.45 -3.04 -13.21
CA ARG A 203 2.63 -3.16 -11.74
C ARG A 203 3.60 -2.14 -11.16
N VAL A 204 4.50 -1.55 -11.96
CA VAL A 204 5.43 -0.52 -11.47
C VAL A 204 4.68 0.71 -10.98
N LEU A 205 3.63 1.14 -11.70
CA LEU A 205 2.85 2.32 -11.35
C LEU A 205 2.18 2.21 -9.95
N PRO A 206 1.35 1.19 -9.66
CA PRO A 206 0.74 1.04 -8.34
C PRO A 206 1.78 0.82 -7.24
N ASN A 207 2.95 0.23 -7.52
CA ASN A 207 4.06 0.22 -6.56
C ASN A 207 4.49 1.67 -6.20
N LEU A 208 4.76 2.53 -7.18
CA LEU A 208 5.13 3.93 -6.91
C LEU A 208 4.03 4.69 -6.16
N LEU A 209 2.76 4.45 -6.52
CA LEU A 209 1.61 5.04 -5.85
C LEU A 209 1.46 4.53 -4.40
N TYR A 210 1.74 3.26 -4.14
CA TYR A 210 1.68 2.67 -2.81
C TYR A 210 2.84 3.15 -1.91
N TYR A 211 4.09 3.17 -2.40
CA TYR A 211 5.24 3.53 -1.57
C TYR A 211 5.38 5.04 -1.35
N GLY A 212 5.14 5.86 -2.38
CA GLY A 212 5.25 7.32 -2.29
C GLY A 212 3.90 8.03 -2.43
N GLY A 213 3.10 7.65 -3.42
CA GLY A 213 1.86 8.35 -3.76
C GLY A 213 0.86 8.44 -2.61
N LEU A 214 0.71 7.39 -1.79
CA LEU A 214 -0.20 7.37 -0.65
C LEU A 214 0.22 8.39 0.42
N ILE A 215 1.53 8.47 0.72
CA ILE A 215 2.10 9.44 1.66
C ILE A 215 1.84 10.87 1.16
N ALA A 216 2.12 11.13 -0.11
CA ALA A 216 1.86 12.43 -0.73
C ALA A 216 0.36 12.78 -0.74
N THR A 217 -0.50 11.78 -0.96
CA THR A 217 -1.97 11.91 -0.97
C THR A 217 -2.50 12.34 0.40
N PHE A 218 -1.99 11.78 1.50
CA PHE A 218 -2.35 12.22 2.85
C PHE A 218 -2.05 13.71 3.04
N ALA A 219 -0.83 14.15 2.72
CA ALA A 219 -0.47 15.55 2.81
C ALA A 219 -1.29 16.41 1.85
N TRP A 220 -1.55 15.94 0.61
CA TRP A 220 -2.26 16.71 -0.42
C TRP A 220 -3.67 17.07 0.01
N PHE A 221 -4.45 16.09 0.47
CA PHE A 221 -5.85 16.27 0.80
C PHE A 221 -6.12 16.72 2.24
N ALA A 222 -5.12 16.67 3.13
CA ALA A 222 -5.30 17.11 4.50
C ALA A 222 -5.76 18.59 4.59
N PRO A 223 -6.76 18.88 5.44
CA PRO A 223 -7.08 20.23 5.88
C PRO A 223 -5.83 20.95 6.38
N ARG A 224 -5.77 22.26 6.15
CA ARG A 224 -4.68 23.10 6.64
C ARG A 224 -5.05 23.65 8.02
N GLU A 225 -4.14 23.54 8.99
CA GLU A 225 -4.24 24.28 10.24
C GLU A 225 -4.34 25.79 9.93
N PRO A 226 -5.26 26.51 10.58
CA PRO A 226 -5.31 27.96 10.48
C PRO A 226 -3.96 28.55 10.87
N ALA A 227 -3.49 29.55 10.11
CA ALA A 227 -2.29 30.28 10.50
C ALA A 227 -2.48 30.84 11.91
N PRO A 228 -1.46 30.78 12.80
CA PRO A 228 -1.54 31.45 14.09
C PRO A 228 -1.90 32.92 13.85
N GLN A 229 -3.04 33.37 14.40
CA GLN A 229 -3.37 34.79 14.37
C GLN A 229 -2.24 35.51 15.11
N ALA A 230 -1.52 36.38 14.42
CA ALA A 230 -0.51 37.22 15.04
C ALA A 230 -1.20 38.03 16.15
N ARG A 231 -0.82 37.78 17.40
CA ARG A 231 -1.19 38.62 18.54
C ARG A 231 -0.21 39.77 18.66
#